data_AF-A0A814G302-F1
#
_entry.id   AF-A0A814G302-F1
#
_cell.length_a   1.000
_cell.length_b   1.000
_cell.length_c   1.000
_cell.angle_alpha   90.00
_cell.angle_beta   90.00
_cell.angle_gamma   90.00
#
_symmetry.space_group_name_H-M   'P 1'
#
loop_
_entity.id
_entity.type
_entity.pdbx_description
1 polymer ?
#
loop_
_entity_poly.entity_id
_entity_poly.type
_entity_poly.pdbx_seq_one_letter_code
_entity_poly.pdbx_strand_id
1 'polypeptide(L)'
;MASADMTVVHQHEFLQVNHSFGYVCLSNKCNNEMSLKQILHSLVIEDKFAHELTPLLEIISPFDTHSAACYDFNNYTVGCASTDLDTCQRCQISVDREPPPSQQICATCPYYSEDPNSISRQIMFLLDSRTQSQNIAKINCQLKACNSIDNINRVYKTSKITFDFGEFFKNFWNNNL
;
A
#
# COMPACT_ATOMS: atom_id res chain seq x y z
N MET A 1 -15.37 8.85 -0.47
CA MET A 1 -14.13 8.17 -0.02
C MET A 1 -13.10 8.29 -1.12
N ALA A 2 -11.84 8.53 -0.79
CA ALA A 2 -10.73 8.56 -1.75
C ALA A 2 -9.65 7.58 -1.29
N SER A 3 -8.95 6.95 -2.23
CA SER A 3 -7.85 6.03 -1.97
C SER A 3 -6.73 6.32 -2.96
N ALA A 4 -5.50 6.41 -2.48
CA ALA A 4 -4.32 6.52 -3.32
C ALA A 4 -3.40 5.34 -3.01
N ASP A 5 -2.79 4.78 -4.05
CA ASP A 5 -1.88 3.66 -3.95
C ASP A 5 -0.62 3.92 -4.80
N MET A 6 0.52 3.53 -4.25
CA MET A 6 1.78 3.38 -4.96
C MET A 6 2.17 1.92 -4.91
N THR A 7 2.43 1.32 -6.06
CA THR A 7 2.86 -0.08 -6.14
C THR A 7 4.05 -0.21 -7.08
N VAL A 8 5.06 -0.95 -6.63
CA VAL A 8 6.17 -1.41 -7.45
C VAL A 8 6.07 -2.92 -7.57
N VAL A 9 6.11 -3.42 -8.79
CA VAL A 9 5.97 -4.83 -9.11
C VAL A 9 7.17 -5.28 -9.93
N HIS A 10 7.78 -6.40 -9.55
CA HIS A 10 8.81 -7.06 -10.33
C HIS A 10 8.28 -8.39 -10.85
N GLN A 11 8.10 -8.48 -12.17
CA GLN A 11 7.64 -9.67 -12.88
C GLN A 11 8.68 -10.04 -13.94
N HIS A 12 9.31 -11.20 -13.78
CA HIS A 12 10.31 -11.73 -14.72
C HIS A 12 11.40 -10.70 -15.07
N GLU A 13 11.34 -10.10 -16.26
CA GLU A 13 12.35 -9.20 -16.82
C GLU A 13 11.99 -7.71 -16.68
N PHE A 14 10.84 -7.37 -16.09
CA PHE A 14 10.40 -5.99 -15.99
C PHE A 14 10.01 -5.56 -14.58
N LEU A 15 10.36 -4.32 -14.28
CA LEU A 15 9.92 -3.57 -13.12
C LEU A 15 8.82 -2.61 -13.56
N GLN A 16 7.65 -2.69 -12.92
CA GLN A 16 6.54 -1.79 -13.15
C GLN A 16 6.34 -0.91 -11.91
N VAL A 17 6.21 0.40 -12.14
CA VAL A 17 5.87 1.38 -11.10
C VAL A 17 4.51 1.96 -11.44
N ASN A 18 3.55 1.82 -10.52
CA ASN A 18 2.18 2.27 -10.68
C ASN A 18 1.80 3.24 -9.56
N HIS A 19 1.18 4.35 -9.94
CA HIS A 19 0.42 5.20 -9.03
C HIS A 19 -1.03 5.13 -9.44
N SER A 20 -1.90 4.77 -8.52
CA SER A 20 -3.34 4.71 -8.78
C SER A 20 -4.11 5.54 -7.76
N PHE A 21 -5.22 6.09 -8.22
CA PHE A 21 -6.09 6.88 -7.37
C PHE A 21 -7.54 6.49 -7.66
N GLY A 22 -8.25 6.07 -6.61
CA GLY A 22 -9.66 5.73 -6.64
C GLY A 22 -10.47 6.78 -5.88
N TYR A 23 -11.56 7.23 -6.48
CA TYR A 23 -12.52 8.11 -5.83
C TYR A 23 -13.93 7.55 -5.96
N VAL A 24 -14.58 7.37 -4.81
CA VAL A 24 -15.96 6.92 -4.73
C VAL A 24 -16.80 8.07 -4.24
N CYS A 25 -17.80 8.43 -5.05
CA CYS A 25 -18.83 9.36 -4.68
C CYS A 25 -20.22 8.78 -4.95
N LEU A 26 -21.11 8.93 -3.97
CA LEU A 26 -22.46 8.35 -3.99
C LEU A 26 -23.50 9.26 -4.66
N SER A 27 -23.12 10.47 -5.10
CA SER A 27 -24.02 11.41 -5.77
C SER A 27 -23.59 11.67 -7.22
N ASN A 28 -24.52 12.02 -8.09
CA ASN A 28 -24.19 12.38 -9.48
C ASN A 28 -23.51 13.75 -9.62
N LYS A 29 -23.37 14.53 -8.53
CA LYS A 29 -22.92 15.93 -8.57
C LYS A 29 -21.41 16.11 -8.40
N CYS A 30 -20.70 15.08 -7.95
CA CYS A 30 -19.28 15.14 -7.53
C CYS A 30 -18.33 14.44 -8.50
N ASN A 31 -18.82 13.69 -9.48
CA ASN A 31 -17.98 13.08 -10.52
C ASN A 31 -18.03 13.93 -11.79
N ASN A 32 -17.55 15.16 -11.69
CA ASN A 32 -17.43 16.09 -12.81
C ASN A 32 -15.96 16.52 -12.99
N GLU A 33 -15.64 17.11 -14.14
CA GLU A 33 -14.27 17.52 -14.48
C GLU A 33 -13.63 18.43 -13.42
N MET A 34 -14.40 19.37 -12.87
CA MET A 34 -13.90 20.29 -11.85
C MET A 34 -13.53 19.56 -10.56
N SER A 35 -14.41 18.68 -10.08
CA SER A 35 -14.15 17.88 -8.87
C SER A 35 -12.95 16.95 -9.07
N LEU A 36 -12.79 16.35 -10.24
CA LEU A 36 -11.61 15.53 -10.56
C LEU A 36 -10.32 16.35 -10.55
N LYS A 37 -10.31 17.55 -11.15
CA LYS A 37 -9.16 18.46 -11.10
C LYS A 37 -8.80 18.87 -9.67
N GLN A 38 -9.80 19.19 -8.86
CA GLN A 38 -9.59 19.52 -7.44
C GLN A 38 -8.95 18.37 -6.68
N ILE A 39 -9.44 17.16 -6.89
CA ILE A 39 -8.87 15.95 -6.28
C ILE A 39 -7.40 15.79 -6.66
N LEU A 40 -7.08 15.87 -7.96
CA LEU A 40 -5.71 15.72 -8.44
C LEU A 40 -4.78 16.82 -7.91
N HIS A 41 -5.26 18.06 -7.78
CA HIS A 41 -4.48 19.14 -7.17
C HIS A 41 -4.29 18.98 -5.66
N SER A 42 -5.22 18.29 -4.99
CA SER A 42 -5.18 18.09 -3.54
C SER A 42 -4.34 16.87 -3.16
N LEU A 43 -4.08 15.97 -4.09
CA LEU A 43 -3.31 14.75 -3.87
C LEU A 43 -1.82 14.99 -4.14
N VAL A 44 -0.99 14.69 -3.14
CA VAL A 44 0.47 14.71 -3.28
C VAL A 44 0.99 13.30 -3.07
N ILE A 45 1.75 12.80 -4.04
CA ILE A 45 2.44 11.51 -4.01
C ILE A 45 3.94 11.76 -4.22
N GLU A 46 4.75 11.35 -3.25
CA GLU A 46 6.21 11.32 -3.35
C GLU A 46 6.68 9.87 -3.18
N ASP A 47 7.27 9.31 -4.23
CA ASP A 47 7.72 7.92 -4.27
C ASP A 47 9.24 7.84 -4.41
N LYS A 48 9.91 7.53 -3.29
CA LYS A 48 11.34 7.18 -3.29
C LYS A 48 11.57 5.68 -3.10
N PHE A 49 10.54 4.94 -2.67
CA PHE A 49 10.69 3.52 -2.37
C PHE A 49 10.89 2.70 -3.63
N ALA A 50 10.37 3.14 -4.78
CA ALA A 50 10.65 2.51 -6.07
C ALA A 50 12.15 2.42 -6.38
N HIS A 51 12.97 3.38 -5.96
CA HIS A 51 14.41 3.27 -6.13
C HIS A 51 15.08 2.53 -4.96
N GLU A 52 14.70 2.86 -3.73
CA GLU A 52 15.41 2.38 -2.53
C GLU A 52 15.12 0.91 -2.18
N LEU A 53 13.95 0.40 -2.55
CA LEU A 53 13.47 -0.91 -2.12
C LEU A 53 13.30 -1.92 -3.25
N THR A 54 13.46 -1.53 -4.52
CA THR A 54 13.46 -2.46 -5.65
C THR A 54 14.42 -3.65 -5.47
N PRO A 55 15.62 -3.51 -4.86
CA PRO A 55 16.47 -4.67 -4.57
C PRO A 55 15.80 -5.75 -3.69
N LEU A 56 14.77 -5.41 -2.91
CA LEU A 56 14.01 -6.40 -2.13
C LEU A 56 13.13 -7.31 -3.00
N LEU A 57 12.93 -6.95 -4.28
CA LEU A 57 12.02 -7.63 -5.19
C LEU A 57 12.71 -8.65 -6.11
N GLU A 58 13.97 -8.97 -5.85
CA GLU A 58 14.70 -10.00 -6.61
C GLU A 58 13.94 -11.33 -6.64
N ILE A 59 13.84 -11.91 -7.84
CA ILE A 59 13.16 -13.19 -8.07
C ILE A 59 14.17 -14.31 -7.84
N ILE A 60 13.87 -15.19 -6.88
CA ILE A 60 14.70 -16.34 -6.54
C ILE A 60 14.05 -17.60 -7.09
N SER A 61 14.81 -18.36 -7.89
CA SER A 61 14.35 -19.63 -8.45
C SER A 61 15.48 -20.68 -8.40
N PRO A 62 15.26 -21.85 -7.76
CA PRO A 62 14.06 -22.21 -6.99
C PRO A 62 13.95 -21.39 -5.70
N PHE A 63 12.71 -21.06 -5.30
CA PHE A 63 12.42 -20.40 -4.04
C PHE A 63 12.33 -21.44 -2.90
N ASP A 64 13.05 -21.20 -1.80
CA ASP A 64 12.99 -22.00 -0.58
C ASP A 64 12.44 -21.14 0.58
N THR A 65 11.21 -21.45 0.98
CA THR A 65 10.46 -20.74 2.02
C THR A 65 11.13 -20.80 3.39
N HIS A 66 11.82 -21.90 3.70
CA HIS A 66 12.53 -22.06 4.95
C HIS A 66 13.77 -21.17 5.01
N SER A 67 14.59 -21.18 3.96
CA SER A 67 15.78 -20.31 3.87
C SER A 67 15.43 -18.83 3.80
N ALA A 68 14.27 -18.49 3.22
CA ALA A 68 13.79 -17.11 3.13
C ALA A 68 13.27 -16.55 4.47
N ALA A 69 13.04 -17.41 5.47
CA ALA A 69 12.54 -17.05 6.80
C ALA A 69 11.19 -16.29 6.77
N CYS A 70 10.22 -16.79 6.00
CA CYS A 70 8.91 -16.14 5.87
C CYS A 70 8.03 -16.13 7.15
N TYR A 71 8.50 -16.65 8.28
CA TYR A 71 7.69 -17.00 9.45
C TYR A 71 7.83 -16.06 10.66
N ASP A 72 8.42 -14.88 10.48
CA ASP A 72 8.64 -13.94 11.57
C ASP A 72 7.42 -13.02 11.78
N PHE A 73 6.67 -13.29 12.84
CA PHE A 73 5.77 -12.36 13.55
C PHE A 73 4.32 -12.19 13.02
N ASN A 74 3.34 -12.44 13.90
CA ASN A 74 1.94 -12.10 13.69
C ASN A 74 1.37 -11.38 14.91
N ASN A 75 0.81 -10.18 14.70
CA ASN A 75 0.06 -9.45 15.72
C ASN A 75 -1.20 -8.82 15.09
N TYR A 76 -1.91 -9.63 14.31
CA TYR A 76 -3.14 -9.26 13.62
C TYR A 76 -4.32 -9.90 14.33
N THR A 77 -5.34 -9.11 14.67
CA THR A 77 -6.51 -9.59 15.42
C THR A 77 -7.54 -10.29 14.54
N VAL A 78 -7.57 -10.06 13.21
CA VAL A 78 -8.57 -10.63 12.30
C VAL A 78 -8.03 -10.84 10.88
N GLY A 79 -7.66 -12.06 10.46
CA GLY A 79 -7.48 -12.36 9.03
C GLY A 79 -6.06 -12.23 8.47
N CYS A 80 -5.06 -12.77 9.19
CA CYS A 80 -3.77 -13.07 8.57
C CYS A 80 -3.84 -14.49 7.97
N ALA A 81 -3.46 -14.65 6.70
CA ALA A 81 -3.54 -15.93 6.01
C ALA A 81 -2.67 -17.01 6.69
N SER A 82 -3.03 -18.29 6.50
CA SER A 82 -2.28 -19.42 7.05
C SER A 82 -0.87 -19.51 6.49
N THR A 83 0.09 -19.84 7.36
CA THR A 83 1.50 -20.06 7.01
C THR A 83 1.71 -21.49 6.51
N ASP A 84 1.39 -21.76 5.24
CA ASP A 84 1.76 -23.03 4.61
C ASP A 84 3.09 -22.85 3.88
N LEU A 85 4.17 -23.37 4.46
CA LEU A 85 5.52 -23.24 3.90
C LEU A 85 5.75 -24.17 2.71
N ASP A 86 4.94 -25.22 2.52
CA ASP A 86 5.14 -26.22 1.47
C ASP A 86 4.68 -25.71 0.10
N THR A 87 3.74 -24.75 0.10
CA THR A 87 3.12 -24.21 -1.13
C THR A 87 3.40 -22.73 -1.35
N CYS A 88 4.00 -22.07 -0.37
CA CYS A 88 4.27 -20.65 -0.42
C CYS A 88 5.29 -20.29 -1.49
N GLN A 89 4.92 -19.35 -2.35
CA GLN A 89 5.76 -18.88 -3.45
C GLN A 89 6.58 -17.62 -3.11
N ARG A 90 6.25 -16.95 -1.99
CA ARG A 90 6.89 -15.72 -1.51
C ARG A 90 6.44 -15.37 -0.09
N CYS A 91 7.32 -14.72 0.66
CA CYS A 91 6.98 -14.16 1.95
C CYS A 91 6.11 -12.90 1.78
N GLN A 92 5.18 -12.67 2.71
CA GLN A 92 4.36 -11.46 2.76
C GLN A 92 4.50 -10.79 4.13
N ILE A 93 4.54 -9.46 4.15
CA ILE A 93 4.22 -8.66 5.34
C ILE A 93 3.30 -7.51 4.95
N SER A 94 2.29 -7.25 5.77
CA SER A 94 1.47 -6.05 5.71
C SER A 94 1.38 -5.40 7.09
N VAL A 95 1.40 -4.07 7.09
CA VAL A 95 1.18 -3.26 8.28
C VAL A 95 0.15 -2.23 7.96
N ASP A 96 -0.88 -2.13 8.80
CA ASP A 96 -1.84 -1.03 8.79
C ASP A 96 -1.56 -0.11 9.97
N ARG A 97 -1.29 1.16 9.67
CA ARG A 97 -1.16 2.24 10.65
C ARG A 97 -2.46 3.04 10.65
N GLU A 98 -3.48 2.48 11.29
CA GLU A 98 -4.69 3.23 11.59
C GLU A 98 -4.33 4.41 12.53
N PRO A 99 -5.04 5.54 12.44
CA PRO A 99 -4.95 6.58 13.46
C PRO A 99 -5.16 5.98 14.87
N PRO A 100 -4.44 6.47 15.89
CA PRO A 100 -4.05 5.70 17.07
C PRO A 100 -5.20 5.03 17.86
N PRO A 101 -4.93 3.88 18.53
CA PRO A 101 -3.59 3.33 18.83
C PRO A 101 -3.27 1.95 18.20
N SER A 102 -4.07 1.42 17.28
CA SER A 102 -3.85 0.09 16.70
C SER A 102 -2.90 0.11 15.51
N GLN A 103 -1.71 -0.48 15.68
CA GLN A 103 -0.94 -1.01 14.56
C GLN A 103 -1.30 -2.47 14.39
N GLN A 104 -1.76 -2.84 13.20
CA GLN A 104 -2.06 -4.23 12.89
C GLN A 104 -0.98 -4.77 11.95
N ILE A 105 -0.38 -5.91 12.31
CA ILE A 105 0.77 -6.48 11.59
C ILE A 105 0.47 -7.94 11.22
N CYS A 106 0.58 -8.27 9.95
CA CYS A 106 0.47 -9.63 9.44
C CYS A 106 1.72 -9.97 8.62
N ALA A 107 2.49 -10.98 9.05
CA ALA A 107 3.58 -11.54 8.26
C ALA A 107 3.35 -13.05 8.08
N THR A 108 3.29 -13.48 6.82
CA THR A 108 2.80 -14.81 6.48
C THR A 108 3.41 -15.35 5.19
N CYS A 109 3.10 -16.62 4.89
CA CYS A 109 3.41 -17.33 3.67
C CYS A 109 2.08 -17.80 3.05
N PRO A 110 1.46 -17.02 2.17
CA PRO A 110 0.14 -17.38 1.62
C PRO A 110 0.24 -18.59 0.67
N TYR A 111 -0.75 -19.50 0.77
CA TYR A 111 -0.88 -20.73 -0.03
C TYR A 111 -0.83 -20.50 -1.55
N TYR A 112 -1.52 -19.44 -1.99
CA TYR A 112 -1.40 -18.90 -3.35
C TYR A 112 -1.15 -17.41 -3.24
N SER A 113 -0.09 -16.95 -3.89
CA SER A 113 0.08 -15.54 -4.16
C SER A 113 -0.02 -15.38 -5.67
N GLU A 114 -1.09 -14.74 -6.13
CA GLU A 114 -1.13 -14.19 -7.49
C GLU A 114 -0.19 -12.98 -7.62
N ASP A 115 0.08 -12.32 -6.49
CA ASP A 115 0.86 -11.08 -6.42
C ASP A 115 2.35 -11.33 -6.63
N PRO A 116 2.97 -10.97 -7.76
CA PRO A 116 4.43 -11.04 -7.92
C PRO A 116 5.20 -10.31 -6.80
N ASN A 117 6.53 -10.44 -6.80
CA ASN A 117 7.37 -9.65 -5.90
C ASN A 117 7.00 -8.17 -6.02
N SER A 118 6.54 -7.58 -4.93
CA SER A 118 5.91 -6.27 -4.94
C SER A 118 6.04 -5.53 -3.62
N ILE A 119 6.05 -4.21 -3.72
CA ILE A 119 5.96 -3.29 -2.58
C ILE A 119 4.83 -2.35 -2.88
N SER A 120 3.90 -2.20 -1.94
CA SER A 120 2.83 -1.24 -2.08
C SER A 120 2.63 -0.39 -0.83
N ARG A 121 2.08 0.80 -1.05
CA ARG A 121 1.57 1.67 0.00
C ARG A 121 0.25 2.26 -0.44
N GLN A 122 -0.76 2.06 0.40
CA GLN A 122 -2.12 2.54 0.19
C GLN A 122 -2.53 3.46 1.34
N ILE A 123 -3.13 4.60 1.02
CA ILE A 123 -3.79 5.47 2.00
C ILE A 123 -5.23 5.72 1.59
N MET A 124 -6.14 5.60 2.55
CA MET A 124 -7.55 5.90 2.39
C MET A 124 -7.93 7.15 3.17
N PHE A 125 -8.71 8.01 2.52
CA PHE A 125 -9.21 9.27 3.04
C PHE A 125 -10.74 9.30 3.06
N LEU A 126 -11.29 9.67 4.21
CA LEU A 126 -12.70 10.00 4.38
C LEU A 126 -12.86 11.50 4.16
N LEU A 127 -13.43 11.86 3.01
CA LEU A 127 -13.56 13.27 2.62
C LEU A 127 -14.55 14.04 3.52
N ASP A 128 -15.60 13.39 4.00
CA ASP A 128 -16.64 14.02 4.82
C ASP A 128 -16.10 14.41 6.21
N SER A 129 -15.35 13.51 6.84
CA SER A 129 -14.71 13.76 8.15
C SER A 129 -13.34 14.41 8.03
N ARG A 130 -12.81 14.56 6.82
CA ARG A 130 -11.46 15.10 6.54
C ARG A 130 -10.36 14.36 7.28
N THR A 131 -10.49 13.04 7.34
CA THR A 131 -9.58 12.16 8.09
C THR A 131 -8.97 11.12 7.17
N GLN A 132 -7.76 10.68 7.53
CA GLN A 132 -7.23 9.43 7.05
C GLN A 132 -7.92 8.28 7.79
N SER A 133 -8.47 7.32 7.07
CA SER A 133 -9.04 6.11 7.68
C SER A 133 -8.06 4.95 7.72
N GLN A 134 -7.13 4.89 6.76
CA GLN A 134 -6.25 3.73 6.61
C GLN A 134 -4.90 4.11 6.01
N ASN A 135 -3.82 3.42 6.39
CA ASN A 135 -2.49 3.61 5.81
C ASN A 135 -1.70 2.30 5.87
N ILE A 136 -1.85 1.51 4.81
CA ILE A 136 -1.25 0.19 4.68
C ILE A 136 0.07 0.28 3.91
N ALA A 137 1.08 -0.43 4.39
CA ALA A 137 2.22 -0.84 3.59
C ALA A 137 2.25 -2.37 3.47
N LYS A 138 2.59 -2.88 2.28
CA LYS A 138 2.70 -4.31 2.01
C LYS A 138 4.00 -4.60 1.26
N ILE A 139 4.64 -5.72 1.57
CA ILE A 139 5.77 -6.27 0.82
C ILE A 139 5.48 -7.75 0.55
N ASN A 140 5.60 -8.15 -0.71
CA ASN A 140 5.66 -9.54 -1.17
C ASN A 140 7.03 -9.77 -1.80
N CYS A 141 7.77 -10.78 -1.36
CA CYS A 141 9.17 -10.94 -1.77
C CYS A 141 9.72 -12.34 -1.48
N GLN A 142 10.85 -12.68 -2.11
CA GLN A 142 11.49 -14.00 -2.00
C GLN A 142 12.86 -13.97 -1.32
N LEU A 143 13.41 -12.78 -1.08
CA LEU A 143 14.69 -12.63 -0.40
C LEU A 143 14.57 -12.96 1.10
N LYS A 144 15.67 -13.44 1.67
CA LYS A 144 15.73 -13.74 3.11
C LYS A 144 15.38 -12.50 3.95
N ALA A 145 14.46 -12.67 4.90
CA ALA A 145 14.01 -11.63 5.83
C ALA A 145 13.50 -10.34 5.15
N CYS A 146 13.07 -10.45 3.89
CA CYS A 146 12.56 -9.31 3.12
C CYS A 146 11.23 -8.80 3.72
N ASN A 147 10.44 -9.69 4.32
CA ASN A 147 9.17 -9.41 4.98
C ASN A 147 9.33 -8.95 6.45
N SER A 148 10.35 -8.14 6.75
CA SER A 148 10.62 -7.63 8.09
C SER A 148 9.93 -6.29 8.38
N ILE A 149 9.70 -6.02 9.67
CA ILE A 149 9.19 -4.72 10.14
C ILE A 149 10.11 -3.56 9.75
N ASP A 150 11.42 -3.79 9.72
CA ASP A 150 12.38 -2.77 9.29
C ASP A 150 12.18 -2.37 7.83
N ASN A 151 11.98 -3.34 6.93
CA ASN A 151 11.71 -3.05 5.52
C ASN A 151 10.36 -2.35 5.33
N ILE A 152 9.32 -2.76 6.05
CA ILE A 152 8.05 -2.03 6.04
C ILE A 152 8.21 -0.60 6.54
N ASN A 153 8.96 -0.39 7.62
CA ASN A 153 9.23 0.94 8.13
C ASN A 153 10.00 1.80 7.11
N ARG A 154 10.85 1.18 6.28
CA ARG A 154 11.47 1.86 5.13
C ARG A 154 10.41 2.31 4.13
N VAL A 155 9.44 1.46 3.72
CA VAL A 155 8.34 1.86 2.81
C VAL A 155 7.66 3.15 3.27
N TYR A 156 7.33 3.26 4.56
CA TYR A 156 6.71 4.46 5.13
C TYR A 156 7.63 5.68 5.14
N LYS A 157 8.94 5.50 5.35
CA LYS A 157 9.92 6.60 5.38
C LYS A 157 10.26 7.11 3.98
N THR A 158 10.28 6.21 3.01
CA THR A 158 10.71 6.47 1.62
C THR A 158 9.52 6.77 0.71
N SER A 159 8.35 7.06 1.29
CA SER A 159 7.24 7.56 0.52
C SER A 159 6.36 8.51 1.30
N LYS A 160 5.53 9.25 0.58
CA LYS A 160 4.53 10.13 1.15
C LYS A 160 3.31 10.17 0.24
N ILE A 161 2.15 9.90 0.82
CA ILE A 161 0.86 10.19 0.22
C ILE A 161 0.17 11.14 1.18
N THR A 162 -0.21 12.33 0.73
CA THR A 162 -0.99 13.29 1.52
C THR A 162 -2.12 13.84 0.68
N PHE A 163 -3.23 14.15 1.34
CA PHE A 163 -4.40 14.77 0.72
C PHE A 163 -4.71 16.09 1.43
N ASP A 164 -4.65 17.19 0.68
CA ASP A 164 -4.98 18.52 1.19
C ASP A 164 -6.50 18.74 1.13
N PHE A 165 -7.18 18.50 2.25
CA PHE A 165 -8.61 18.77 2.36
C PHE A 165 -8.95 20.25 2.21
N GLY A 166 -8.05 21.16 2.58
CA GLY A 166 -8.25 22.60 2.44
C GLY A 166 -8.33 22.99 0.97
N GLU A 167 -7.36 22.57 0.17
CA GLU A 167 -7.33 22.81 -1.27
C GLU A 167 -8.53 22.13 -1.98
N PHE A 168 -8.88 20.91 -1.57
CA PHE A 168 -10.03 20.19 -2.14
C PHE A 168 -11.35 20.96 -1.95
N PHE A 169 -11.59 21.51 -0.76
CA PHE A 169 -12.84 22.20 -0.43
C PHE A 169 -12.84 23.71 -0.72
N LYS A 170 -11.72 24.29 -1.16
CA LYS A 170 -11.54 25.74 -1.35
C LYS A 170 -12.54 26.39 -2.30
N ASN A 171 -12.91 25.69 -3.39
CA ASN A 171 -13.87 26.19 -4.39
C ASN A 171 -15.24 25.49 -4.33
N PHE A 172 -15.45 24.56 -3.40
CA PHE A 172 -16.72 23.85 -3.26
C PHE A 172 -17.85 24.79 -2.75
N TRP A 173 -17.47 25.83 -2.00
CA TRP A 173 -18.39 26.82 -1.44
C TRP A 173 -18.70 27.98 -2.40
N ASN A 174 -17.85 28.24 -3.39
CA ASN A 174 -18.05 29.36 -4.33
C ASN A 174 -18.98 29.03 -5.50
N ASN A 175 -19.33 27.77 -5.72
CA ASN A 175 -20.18 27.31 -6.83
C ASN A 175 -21.58 26.82 -6.37
N ASN A 176 -21.93 27.04 -5.11
CA ASN A 176 -23.25 26.72 -4.53
C ASN A 176 -24.02 27.97 -4.07
N LEU A 177 -23.59 29.16 -4.50
CA LEU A 177 -24.29 30.44 -4.42
C LEU A 177 -24.59 30.92 -5.85
#